data_AF-A0A8C0SKL6-F1
#
_entry.id   AF-A0A8C0SKL6-F1
#
_cell.length_a   1.000
_cell.length_b   1.000
_cell.length_c   1.000
_cell.angle_alpha   90.00
_cell.angle_beta   90.00
_cell.angle_gamma   90.00
#
_symmetry.space_group_name_H-M   'P 1'
#
loop_
_entity.id
_entity.type
_entity.pdbx_description
1 polymer ?
#
loop_
_entity_poly.entity_id
_entity_poly.type
_entity_poly.pdbx_seq_one_letter_code
_entity_poly.pdbx_strand_id
1 'polypeptide(L)'
;MEGAEAEAREGAAVARDLQALGYEGFSGATSRGTSCPDFRALCARLAAELATLGALERERGESAEALRAGDGPGAEEGFLRQLAGLLRELRCPDRALCGGDGVAALREPGASLRLLRFLCSELQAARLLRLYPRLDPSPAQPCGEESEEGAGMVQELVLTLQALGLPRPTPGTAASRLLWELHDKISELLPSLPPGFLQPLLSSPLDAPRWEALESLCQRLGDQYCSRRCLLLKRLDLTTSSFHWSDRAEAQGEAMKAVLIPIREALTPESNVSIAHILAAREDLSRLIPATSKAVRRGTCCAINKVLMGNVPDRGGRPNELEAPMPTWQSRREDGGGRKEGGRARGEEASGWEAMWGDPVPPTPGLCWRWVATWAWRMRRQRTT
;
A
#
# COMPACT_ATOMS: atom_id res chain seq x y z
N MET A 1 -31.28 30.79 -12.81
CA MET A 1 -30.45 31.11 -11.62
C MET A 1 -29.40 30.05 -11.36
N GLU A 2 -29.71 28.76 -11.53
CA GLU A 2 -28.81 27.63 -11.23
C GLU A 2 -27.50 27.60 -12.05
N GLY A 3 -27.53 27.94 -13.35
CA GLY A 3 -26.33 27.93 -14.21
C GLY A 3 -25.29 29.02 -13.87
N ALA A 4 -25.74 30.21 -13.45
CA ALA A 4 -24.84 31.31 -13.09
C ALA A 4 -24.13 31.04 -11.74
N GLU A 5 -24.80 30.36 -10.81
CA GLU A 5 -24.17 29.92 -9.56
C GLU A 5 -23.15 28.81 -9.80
N ALA A 6 -23.41 27.89 -10.73
CA ALA A 6 -22.47 26.84 -11.09
C ALA A 6 -21.19 27.42 -11.71
N GLU A 7 -21.30 28.36 -12.65
CA GLU A 7 -20.16 29.02 -13.28
C GLU A 7 -19.34 29.84 -12.27
N ALA A 8 -20.01 30.51 -11.31
CA ALA A 8 -19.34 31.24 -10.23
C ALA A 8 -18.53 30.31 -9.30
N ARG A 9 -19.06 29.12 -9.00
CA ARG A 9 -18.35 28.10 -8.20
C ARG A 9 -17.15 27.52 -8.94
N GLU A 10 -17.27 27.29 -10.24
CA GLU A 10 -16.15 26.83 -11.08
C GLU A 10 -15.06 27.89 -11.21
N GLY A 11 -15.43 29.17 -11.40
CA GLY A 11 -14.48 30.28 -11.40
C GLY A 11 -13.69 30.39 -10.09
N ALA A 12 -14.35 30.19 -8.95
CA ALA A 12 -13.71 30.17 -7.65
C ALA A 12 -12.80 28.94 -7.43
N ALA A 13 -13.04 27.82 -8.11
CA ALA A 13 -12.14 26.67 -8.10
C ALA A 13 -10.87 26.94 -8.90
N VAL A 14 -11.01 27.42 -10.14
CA VAL A 14 -9.86 27.76 -11.01
C VAL A 14 -8.97 28.85 -10.38
N ALA A 15 -9.56 29.85 -9.73
CA ALA A 15 -8.80 30.88 -9.03
C ALA A 15 -7.94 30.30 -7.89
N ARG A 16 -8.46 29.32 -7.14
CA ARG A 16 -7.70 28.62 -6.10
C ARG A 16 -6.57 27.78 -6.70
N ASP A 17 -6.81 27.11 -7.82
CA ASP A 17 -5.80 26.31 -8.51
C ASP A 17 -4.65 27.20 -9.04
N LEU A 18 -4.99 28.34 -9.66
CA LEU A 18 -3.99 29.33 -10.10
C LEU A 18 -3.17 29.89 -8.94
N GLN A 19 -3.82 30.21 -7.82
CA GLN A 19 -3.13 30.66 -6.62
C GLN A 19 -2.17 29.59 -6.07
N ALA A 20 -2.61 28.33 -6.01
CA ALA A 20 -1.78 27.21 -5.59
C ALA A 20 -0.59 26.97 -6.54
N LEU A 21 -0.75 27.31 -7.82
CA LEU A 21 0.31 27.22 -8.84
C LEU A 21 1.29 28.41 -8.80
N GLY A 22 1.04 29.45 -7.99
CA GLY A 22 1.87 30.65 -7.86
C GLY A 22 1.46 31.81 -8.78
N TYR A 23 0.30 31.72 -9.42
CA TYR A 23 -0.26 32.77 -10.26
C TYR A 23 -1.22 33.65 -9.44
N GLU A 24 -0.65 34.65 -8.73
CA GLU A 24 -1.44 35.61 -7.95
C GLU A 24 -2.04 36.72 -8.83
N GLY A 25 -3.15 37.32 -8.38
CA GLY A 25 -3.81 38.46 -9.05
C GLY A 25 -5.03 38.10 -9.91
N PHE A 26 -5.44 36.83 -9.98
CA PHE A 26 -6.70 36.43 -10.61
C PHE A 26 -7.87 36.55 -9.61
N SER A 27 -8.24 37.78 -9.23
CA SER A 27 -9.35 38.02 -8.31
C SER A 27 -10.66 38.20 -9.06
N GLY A 28 -11.52 37.17 -8.98
CA GLY A 28 -12.98 37.28 -8.82
C GLY A 28 -13.77 38.14 -9.81
N ALA A 29 -14.65 37.45 -10.54
CA ALA A 29 -15.77 37.96 -11.34
C ALA A 29 -15.43 38.44 -12.76
N THR A 30 -16.27 37.98 -13.69
CA THR A 30 -16.39 38.35 -15.11
C THR A 30 -15.44 37.64 -16.09
N SER A 31 -15.95 36.55 -16.67
CA SER A 31 -16.18 36.47 -18.13
C SER A 31 -15.27 37.34 -19.01
N ARG A 32 -13.99 37.00 -19.09
CA ARG A 32 -13.08 37.65 -20.04
C ARG A 32 -12.48 36.59 -20.93
N GLY A 33 -13.24 36.31 -21.99
CA GLY A 33 -12.87 35.40 -23.06
C GLY A 33 -11.63 35.88 -23.81
N THR A 34 -11.40 35.26 -24.96
CA THR A 34 -10.18 35.38 -25.77
C THR A 34 -9.86 36.80 -26.24
N SER A 35 -10.84 37.72 -26.22
CA SER A 35 -10.67 39.14 -26.51
C SER A 35 -9.90 39.92 -25.42
N CYS A 36 -9.74 39.37 -24.21
CA CYS A 36 -9.01 40.03 -23.13
C CYS A 36 -7.49 39.78 -23.24
N PRO A 37 -6.65 40.83 -23.22
CA PRO A 37 -5.20 40.67 -23.32
C PRO A 37 -4.61 39.97 -22.07
N ASP A 38 -5.13 40.25 -20.87
CA ASP A 38 -4.66 39.63 -19.63
C ASP A 38 -4.92 38.11 -19.60
N PHE A 39 -6.06 37.68 -20.14
CA PHE A 39 -6.40 36.26 -20.29
C PHE A 39 -5.43 35.57 -21.24
N ARG A 40 -5.17 36.17 -22.41
CA ARG A 40 -4.20 35.65 -23.38
C ARG A 40 -2.79 35.60 -22.82
N ALA A 41 -2.39 36.60 -22.04
CA ALA A 41 -1.10 36.62 -21.34
C ALA A 41 -0.99 35.53 -20.26
N LEU A 42 -2.08 35.24 -19.53
CA LEU A 42 -2.12 34.13 -18.58
C LEU A 42 -1.97 32.78 -19.27
N CYS A 43 -2.73 32.51 -20.32
CA CYS A 43 -2.62 31.29 -21.10
C CYS A 43 -1.21 31.12 -21.72
N ALA A 44 -0.62 32.20 -22.23
CA ALA A 44 0.74 32.20 -22.75
C ALA A 44 1.78 31.85 -21.68
N ARG A 45 1.64 32.35 -20.44
CA ARG A 45 2.54 32.02 -19.33
C ARG A 45 2.42 30.55 -18.91
N LEU A 46 1.19 30.03 -18.78
CA LEU A 46 0.94 28.62 -18.46
C LEU A 46 1.51 27.69 -19.54
N ALA A 47 1.31 28.03 -20.81
CA ALA A 47 1.85 27.28 -21.94
C ALA A 47 3.39 27.30 -21.99
N ALA A 48 4.01 28.46 -21.73
CA ALA A 48 5.46 28.58 -21.65
C ALA A 48 6.02 27.70 -20.53
N GLU A 49 5.36 27.67 -19.37
CA GLU A 49 5.78 26.82 -18.26
C GLU A 49 5.64 25.33 -18.61
N LEU A 50 4.53 24.90 -19.19
CA LEU A 50 4.34 23.54 -19.70
C LEU A 50 5.44 23.12 -20.68
N ALA A 51 5.84 24.03 -21.58
CA ALA A 51 6.94 23.81 -22.51
C ALA A 51 8.31 23.64 -21.81
N THR A 52 8.55 24.36 -20.70
CA THR A 52 9.76 24.19 -19.87
C THR A 52 9.77 22.89 -19.08
N LEU A 53 8.59 22.37 -18.76
CA LEU A 53 8.42 21.10 -18.04
C LEU A 53 8.47 19.88 -18.97
N GLY A 54 8.55 20.08 -20.30
CA GLY A 54 8.67 19.01 -21.28
C GLY A 54 7.35 18.31 -21.61
N ALA A 55 6.20 18.92 -21.31
CA ALA A 55 4.88 18.37 -21.58
C ALA A 55 4.45 18.44 -23.07
N LEU A 56 5.28 19.07 -23.92
CA LEU A 56 5.05 19.25 -25.35
C LEU A 56 6.05 18.37 -26.13
N GLU A 57 5.54 17.46 -26.95
CA GLU A 57 6.34 16.53 -27.76
C GLU A 57 7.14 17.32 -28.82
N ARG A 58 8.44 17.50 -28.57
CA ARG A 58 9.37 18.03 -29.57
C ARG A 58 9.61 16.98 -30.64
N GLU A 59 8.66 16.77 -31.55
CA GLU A 59 8.96 16.08 -32.78
C GLU A 59 10.03 16.86 -33.55
N ARG A 60 11.01 16.10 -34.02
CA ARG A 60 12.27 16.55 -34.60
C ARG A 60 12.04 17.46 -35.81
N GLY A 61 12.05 18.77 -35.61
CA GLY A 61 12.25 19.74 -36.70
C GLY A 61 11.31 20.94 -36.78
N GLU A 62 10.17 20.94 -36.08
CA GLU A 62 9.26 22.08 -36.07
C GLU A 62 9.20 22.67 -34.65
N SER A 63 9.73 23.88 -34.47
CA SER A 63 9.59 24.60 -33.21
C SER A 63 8.11 24.86 -32.95
N ALA A 64 7.55 24.28 -31.90
CA ALA A 64 6.28 24.72 -31.35
C ALA A 64 6.38 26.23 -31.09
N GLU A 65 5.68 27.03 -31.90
CA GLU A 65 5.62 28.46 -31.70
C GLU A 65 4.97 28.72 -30.34
N ALA A 66 5.74 29.26 -29.39
CA ALA A 66 5.23 29.62 -28.08
C ALA A 66 3.98 30.52 -28.24
N LEU A 67 2.90 30.18 -27.52
CA LEU A 67 1.67 30.96 -27.50
C LEU A 67 1.96 32.44 -27.21
N ARG A 68 1.61 33.32 -28.14
CA ARG A 68 1.86 34.76 -28.03
C ARG A 68 0.58 35.48 -27.62
N ALA A 69 0.65 36.30 -26.58
CA ALA A 69 -0.50 37.06 -26.08
C ALA A 69 -1.00 38.10 -27.09
N GLY A 70 -0.09 38.83 -27.74
CA GLY A 70 -0.32 39.80 -28.83
C GLY A 70 -1.29 40.95 -28.53
N ASP A 71 -0.88 42.21 -28.69
CA ASP A 71 -1.73 43.38 -28.37
C ASP A 71 -2.26 44.14 -29.61
N GLY A 72 -2.12 43.59 -30.82
CA GLY A 72 -2.52 44.24 -32.08
C GLY A 72 -3.93 43.90 -32.59
N PRO A 73 -4.45 44.65 -33.58
CA PRO A 73 -5.68 44.26 -34.29
C PRO A 73 -5.46 42.94 -35.03
N GLY A 74 -6.26 41.91 -34.70
CA GLY A 74 -6.08 40.54 -35.20
C GLY A 74 -5.32 39.59 -34.26
N ALA A 75 -4.93 40.06 -33.07
CA ALA A 75 -4.18 39.24 -32.12
C ALA A 75 -5.03 38.16 -31.43
N GLU A 76 -6.35 38.32 -31.39
CA GLU A 76 -7.27 37.29 -30.89
C GLU A 76 -7.28 36.08 -31.84
N GLU A 77 -7.43 36.30 -33.15
CA GLU A 77 -7.45 35.25 -34.16
C GLU A 77 -6.11 34.52 -34.27
N GLY A 78 -5.00 35.26 -34.11
CA GLY A 78 -3.65 34.67 -34.04
C GLY A 78 -3.45 33.79 -32.81
N PHE A 79 -3.87 34.28 -31.64
CA PHE A 79 -3.83 33.54 -30.37
C PHE A 79 -4.67 32.25 -30.45
N LEU A 80 -5.89 32.34 -30.99
CA LEU A 80 -6.80 31.20 -31.14
C LEU A 80 -6.23 30.09 -32.02
N ARG A 81 -5.53 30.46 -33.10
CA ARG A 81 -4.87 29.49 -34.00
C ARG A 81 -3.72 28.76 -33.30
N GLN A 82 -2.90 29.49 -32.54
CA GLN A 82 -1.81 28.91 -31.75
C GLN A 82 -2.34 28.04 -30.61
N LEU A 83 -3.41 28.47 -29.96
CA LEU A 83 -4.07 27.73 -28.89
C LEU A 83 -4.62 26.38 -29.38
N ALA A 84 -5.25 26.35 -30.56
CA ALA A 84 -5.73 25.10 -31.15
C ALA A 84 -4.58 24.12 -31.48
N GLY A 85 -3.40 24.64 -31.84
CA GLY A 85 -2.18 23.85 -31.98
C GLY A 85 -1.73 23.24 -30.65
N LEU A 86 -1.59 24.08 -29.62
CA LEU A 86 -1.21 23.65 -28.27
C LEU A 86 -2.16 22.59 -27.71
N LEU A 87 -3.48 22.79 -27.82
CA LEU A 87 -4.47 21.85 -27.27
C LEU A 87 -4.45 20.49 -27.97
N ARG A 88 -4.09 20.46 -29.26
CA ARG A 88 -3.91 19.21 -30.02
C ARG A 88 -2.67 18.45 -29.56
N GLU A 89 -1.59 19.18 -29.29
CA GLU A 89 -0.33 18.64 -28.76
C GLU A 89 -0.52 18.09 -27.34
N LEU A 90 -1.21 18.83 -26.47
CA LEU A 90 -1.59 18.40 -25.12
C LEU A 90 -2.73 17.37 -25.08
N ARG A 91 -3.21 16.88 -26.24
CA ARG A 91 -4.28 15.88 -26.35
C ARG A 91 -5.54 16.23 -25.54
N CYS A 92 -5.96 17.49 -25.57
CA CYS A 92 -7.09 17.98 -24.78
C CYS A 92 -8.38 17.19 -25.11
N PRO A 93 -9.10 16.64 -24.10
CA PRO A 93 -10.27 15.79 -24.30
C PRO A 93 -11.54 16.57 -24.73
N ASP A 94 -11.54 17.90 -24.58
CA ASP A 94 -12.69 18.73 -24.96
C ASP A 94 -12.75 18.94 -26.48
N ARG A 95 -13.61 18.16 -27.14
CA ARG A 95 -13.81 18.20 -28.59
C ARG A 95 -14.35 19.54 -29.08
N ALA A 96 -15.03 20.32 -28.24
CA ALA A 96 -15.52 21.64 -28.61
C ALA A 96 -14.37 22.65 -28.71
N LEU A 97 -13.36 22.54 -27.84
CA LEU A 97 -12.18 23.41 -27.84
C LEU A 97 -11.15 23.02 -28.93
N CYS A 98 -11.10 21.75 -29.32
CA CYS A 98 -10.16 21.20 -30.30
C CYS A 98 -10.68 21.15 -31.76
N GLY A 99 -11.96 21.48 -31.98
CA GLY A 99 -12.62 21.40 -33.29
C GLY A 99 -12.24 22.51 -34.28
N GLY A 100 -12.60 22.34 -35.55
CA GLY A 100 -12.27 23.29 -36.63
C GLY A 100 -12.87 24.70 -36.50
N ASP A 101 -13.85 24.89 -35.61
CA ASP A 101 -14.47 26.18 -35.30
C ASP A 101 -14.20 26.61 -33.83
N GLY A 102 -12.98 26.37 -33.34
CA GLY A 102 -12.57 26.67 -31.96
C GLY A 102 -12.75 28.15 -31.55
N VAL A 103 -12.86 29.05 -32.53
CA VAL A 103 -13.15 30.48 -32.32
C VAL A 103 -14.59 30.70 -31.81
N ALA A 104 -15.57 29.99 -32.36
CA ALA A 104 -16.96 30.07 -31.89
C ALA A 104 -17.14 29.36 -30.54
N ALA A 105 -16.48 28.22 -30.34
CA ALA A 105 -16.59 27.42 -29.11
C ALA A 105 -15.96 28.10 -27.87
N LEU A 106 -14.91 28.90 -28.04
CA LEU A 106 -14.29 29.67 -26.95
C LEU A 106 -15.06 30.96 -26.59
N ARG A 107 -16.01 31.36 -27.42
CA ARG A 107 -16.95 32.48 -27.16
C ARG A 107 -18.17 32.04 -26.36
N GLU A 108 -18.39 30.74 -26.19
CA GLU A 108 -19.43 30.19 -25.32
C GLU A 108 -19.15 30.49 -23.84
N PRO A 109 -20.18 30.79 -23.03
CA PRO A 109 -20.04 30.95 -21.58
C PRO A 109 -19.41 29.70 -20.94
N GLY A 110 -18.49 29.92 -20.00
CA GLY A 110 -17.72 28.86 -19.35
C GLY A 110 -16.59 28.21 -20.15
N ALA A 111 -16.44 28.45 -21.46
CA ALA A 111 -15.39 27.82 -22.28
C ALA A 111 -13.96 28.24 -21.86
N SER A 112 -13.79 29.50 -21.49
CA SER A 112 -12.54 30.05 -20.94
C SER A 112 -12.16 29.43 -19.59
N LEU A 113 -13.14 29.11 -18.75
CA LEU A 113 -12.92 28.42 -17.48
C LEU A 113 -12.53 26.96 -17.68
N ARG A 114 -13.17 26.26 -18.61
CA ARG A 114 -12.80 24.88 -18.99
C ARG A 114 -11.37 24.82 -19.52
N LEU A 115 -10.98 25.78 -20.36
CA LEU A 115 -9.62 25.91 -20.87
C LEU A 115 -8.61 26.12 -19.73
N LEU A 116 -8.85 27.09 -18.84
CA LEU A 116 -7.93 27.37 -17.74
C LEU A 116 -7.83 26.18 -16.78
N ARG A 117 -8.94 25.51 -16.49
CA ARG A 117 -8.97 24.30 -15.67
C ARG A 117 -8.11 23.19 -16.27
N PHE A 118 -8.23 22.97 -17.58
CA PHE A 118 -7.40 22.01 -18.31
C PHE A 118 -5.91 22.38 -18.25
N LEU A 119 -5.55 23.63 -18.55
CA LEU A 119 -4.14 24.07 -18.47
C LEU A 119 -3.57 23.99 -17.05
N CYS A 120 -4.37 24.29 -16.02
CA CYS A 120 -3.96 24.14 -14.63
C CYS A 120 -3.77 22.67 -14.26
N SER A 121 -4.67 21.77 -14.67
CA SER A 121 -4.52 20.34 -14.40
C SER A 121 -3.31 19.74 -15.11
N GLU A 122 -3.06 20.13 -16.36
CA GLU A 122 -1.85 19.70 -17.09
C GLU A 122 -0.58 20.25 -16.45
N LEU A 123 -0.60 21.49 -15.95
CA LEU A 123 0.56 22.07 -15.27
C LEU A 123 0.82 21.38 -13.92
N GLN A 124 -0.25 21.10 -13.16
CA GLN A 124 -0.17 20.31 -11.93
C GLN A 124 0.38 18.91 -12.23
N ALA A 125 -0.12 18.24 -13.27
CA ALA A 125 0.35 16.92 -13.70
C ALA A 125 1.82 16.97 -14.15
N ALA A 126 2.23 17.94 -14.96
CA ALA A 126 3.61 18.08 -15.42
C ALA A 126 4.58 18.39 -14.25
N ARG A 127 4.17 19.25 -13.30
CA ARG A 127 4.95 19.51 -12.07
C ARG A 127 5.03 18.25 -11.20
N LEU A 128 3.93 17.52 -11.05
CA LEU A 128 3.91 16.24 -10.33
C LEU A 128 4.82 15.22 -11.02
N LEU A 129 4.70 15.01 -12.32
CA LEU A 129 5.54 14.09 -13.12
C LEU A 129 7.02 14.47 -13.11
N ARG A 130 7.36 15.74 -12.90
CA ARG A 130 8.75 16.19 -12.69
C ARG A 130 9.25 15.94 -11.26
N LEU A 131 8.36 15.88 -10.28
CA LEU A 131 8.66 15.50 -8.89
C LEU A 131 8.60 13.96 -8.67
N TYR A 132 7.75 13.26 -9.41
CA TYR A 132 7.50 11.82 -9.39
C TYR A 132 8.45 10.90 -10.20
N PRO A 133 9.51 11.33 -10.91
CA PRO A 133 10.52 10.39 -11.41
C PRO A 133 11.26 9.66 -10.27
N ARG A 134 10.93 9.98 -9.01
CA ARG A 134 11.49 9.39 -7.79
C ARG A 134 10.61 8.32 -7.13
N LEU A 135 9.41 8.01 -7.65
CA LEU A 135 8.52 7.04 -6.98
C LEU A 135 7.99 5.89 -7.82
N ASP A 136 8.10 5.89 -9.16
CA ASP A 136 7.72 4.75 -9.99
C ASP A 136 8.88 4.24 -10.86
N PRO A 137 9.34 2.98 -10.65
CA PRO A 137 10.15 2.23 -11.60
C PRO A 137 9.19 1.49 -12.54
N SER A 138 8.94 2.02 -13.74
CA SER A 138 8.28 1.22 -14.78
C SER A 138 8.94 1.46 -16.15
N PRO A 139 9.17 0.41 -16.94
CA PRO A 139 10.29 0.33 -17.84
C PRO A 139 9.94 0.85 -19.23
N ALA A 140 10.77 1.72 -19.77
CA ALA A 140 10.95 1.84 -21.21
C ALA A 140 12.36 1.32 -21.52
N GLN A 141 12.49 0.00 -21.67
CA GLN A 141 13.71 -0.62 -22.18
C GLN A 141 13.68 -0.67 -23.72
N PRO A 142 14.77 -0.30 -24.40
CA PRO A 142 15.13 -0.94 -25.67
C PRO A 142 15.64 -2.35 -25.36
N CYS A 143 14.96 -3.32 -25.97
CA CYS A 143 15.24 -4.74 -25.91
C CYS A 143 16.72 -5.05 -26.23
N GLY A 144 17.39 -5.72 -25.29
CA GLY A 144 18.64 -6.42 -25.48
C GLY A 144 18.67 -7.55 -24.47
N GLU A 145 18.81 -8.79 -24.96
CA GLU A 145 18.83 -10.02 -24.16
C GLU A 145 20.09 -10.07 -23.28
N GLU A 146 20.11 -9.30 -22.20
CA GLU A 146 21.03 -9.46 -21.08
C GLU A 146 20.19 -9.83 -19.85
N SER A 147 20.61 -10.90 -19.14
CA SER A 147 19.93 -11.48 -17.97
C SER A 147 19.17 -10.44 -17.13
N GLU A 148 17.84 -10.59 -17.01
CA GLU A 148 16.96 -9.60 -16.35
C GLU A 148 17.41 -9.24 -14.91
N GLU A 149 18.07 -10.17 -14.21
CA GLU A 149 18.66 -9.94 -12.88
C GLU A 149 19.80 -8.90 -12.89
N GLY A 150 20.62 -8.89 -13.94
CA GLY A 150 21.73 -7.93 -14.09
C GLY A 150 21.22 -6.52 -14.36
N ALA A 151 20.19 -6.39 -15.19
CA ALA A 151 19.56 -5.11 -15.50
C ALA A 151 18.95 -4.45 -14.25
N GLY A 152 18.30 -5.25 -13.38
CA GLY A 152 17.76 -4.79 -12.10
C GLY A 152 18.83 -4.25 -11.16
N MET A 153 19.93 -4.99 -10.97
CA MET A 153 21.04 -4.56 -10.10
C MET A 153 21.71 -3.26 -10.59
N VAL A 154 21.90 -3.11 -11.90
CA VAL A 154 22.44 -1.87 -12.48
C VAL A 154 21.50 -0.70 -12.25
N GLN A 155 20.19 -0.92 -12.40
CA GLN A 155 19.19 0.11 -12.15
C GLN A 155 19.20 0.57 -10.68
N GLU A 156 19.24 -0.36 -9.72
CA GLU A 156 19.33 -0.03 -8.29
C GLU A 156 20.61 0.74 -7.95
N LEU A 157 21.74 0.36 -8.55
CA LEU A 157 23.00 1.08 -8.38
C LEU A 157 22.91 2.51 -8.93
N VAL A 158 22.31 2.70 -10.10
CA VAL A 158 22.09 4.02 -10.70
C VAL A 158 21.19 4.88 -9.82
N LEU A 159 20.11 4.32 -9.27
CA LEU A 159 19.22 5.03 -8.34
C LEU A 159 19.95 5.44 -7.06
N THR A 160 20.80 4.55 -6.52
CA THR A 160 21.63 4.83 -5.34
C THR A 160 22.60 5.98 -5.61
N LEU A 161 23.29 5.97 -6.74
CA LEU A 161 24.20 7.05 -7.13
C LEU A 161 23.46 8.37 -7.32
N GLN A 162 22.28 8.36 -7.94
CA GLN A 162 21.44 9.54 -8.11
C GLN A 162 20.95 10.10 -6.76
N ALA A 163 20.56 9.23 -5.83
CA ALA A 163 20.14 9.64 -4.48
C ALA A 163 21.28 10.30 -3.71
N LEU A 164 22.51 9.82 -3.90
CA LEU A 164 23.73 10.37 -3.28
C LEU A 164 24.34 11.56 -4.04
N GLY A 165 23.77 11.93 -5.19
CA GLY A 165 24.28 13.01 -6.04
C GLY A 165 25.62 12.69 -6.72
N LEU A 166 25.95 11.41 -6.87
CA LEU A 166 27.18 10.94 -7.52
C LEU A 166 26.96 10.79 -9.03
N PRO A 167 28.00 11.05 -9.85
CA PRO A 167 27.92 10.87 -11.29
C PRO A 167 27.74 9.39 -11.66
N ARG A 168 27.19 9.13 -12.85
CA ARG A 168 27.10 7.76 -13.38
C ARG A 168 28.51 7.21 -13.65
N PRO A 169 28.76 5.92 -13.36
CA PRO A 169 30.06 5.31 -13.62
C PRO A 169 30.35 5.31 -15.12
N THR A 170 31.58 5.58 -15.51
CA THR A 170 32.02 5.31 -16.89
C THR A 170 32.15 3.80 -17.12
N PRO A 171 31.87 3.29 -18.33
CA PRO A 171 32.13 1.89 -18.68
C PRO A 171 33.59 1.52 -18.36
N GLY A 172 33.80 0.41 -17.66
CA GLY A 172 35.15 -0.02 -17.24
C GLY A 172 35.64 0.51 -15.88
N THR A 173 34.81 1.24 -15.13
CA THR A 173 35.15 1.63 -13.76
C THR A 173 35.21 0.39 -12.85
N ALA A 174 36.29 0.24 -12.09
CA ALA A 174 36.44 -0.87 -11.14
C ALA A 174 35.36 -0.82 -10.05
N ALA A 175 34.72 -1.95 -9.75
CA ALA A 175 33.67 -2.05 -8.74
C ALA A 175 34.15 -1.60 -7.35
N SER A 176 35.40 -1.93 -6.98
CA SER A 176 36.00 -1.49 -5.72
C SER A 176 36.06 0.03 -5.58
N ARG A 177 36.39 0.74 -6.67
CA ARG A 177 36.42 2.21 -6.69
C ARG A 177 35.03 2.79 -6.48
N LEU A 178 34.01 2.24 -7.14
CA LEU A 178 32.63 2.68 -6.95
C LEU A 178 32.14 2.46 -5.53
N LEU A 179 32.48 1.32 -4.92
CA LEU A 179 32.14 1.03 -3.53
C LEU A 179 32.82 2.00 -2.56
N TRP A 180 34.07 2.39 -2.80
CA TRP A 180 34.74 3.43 -2.01
C TRP A 180 34.10 4.80 -2.17
N GLU A 181 33.79 5.23 -3.40
CA GLU A 181 33.11 6.51 -3.66
C GLU A 181 31.73 6.57 -2.97
N LEU A 182 30.98 5.46 -3.00
CA LEU A 182 29.73 5.31 -2.25
C LEU A 182 29.94 5.39 -0.74
N HIS A 183 30.92 4.65 -0.22
CA HIS A 183 31.23 4.61 1.20
C HIS A 183 31.63 5.99 1.74
N ASP A 184 32.49 6.71 1.02
CA ASP A 184 32.94 8.04 1.39
C ASP A 184 31.76 9.02 1.40
N LYS A 185 30.90 8.96 0.38
CA LYS A 185 29.73 9.84 0.30
C LYS A 185 28.71 9.56 1.40
N ILE A 186 28.47 8.29 1.73
CA ILE A 186 27.59 7.91 2.84
C ILE A 186 28.19 8.37 4.17
N SER A 187 29.49 8.22 4.36
CA SER A 187 30.19 8.63 5.57
C SER A 187 30.19 10.16 5.76
N GLU A 188 30.26 10.93 4.67
CA GLU A 188 30.08 12.39 4.67
C GLU A 188 28.67 12.80 5.11
N LEU A 189 27.64 12.08 4.66
CA LEU A 189 26.24 12.42 4.93
C LEU A 189 25.75 11.92 6.29
N LEU A 190 26.34 10.86 6.83
CA LEU A 190 25.92 10.23 8.09
C LEU A 190 25.78 11.22 9.28
N PRO A 191 26.69 12.19 9.51
CA PRO A 191 26.59 13.14 10.61
C PRO A 191 25.42 14.14 10.49
N SER A 192 24.85 14.31 9.28
CA SER A 192 23.69 15.19 9.05
C SER A 192 22.37 14.56 9.51
N LEU A 193 22.36 13.24 9.76
CA LEU A 193 21.19 12.48 10.17
C LEU A 193 21.03 12.48 11.70
N PRO A 194 19.79 12.30 12.21
CA PRO A 194 19.57 12.15 13.64
C PRO A 194 20.40 11.00 14.24
N PRO A 195 20.84 11.12 15.51
CA PRO A 195 21.61 10.07 16.16
C PRO A 195 20.81 8.76 16.23
N GLY A 196 21.47 7.66 15.90
CA GLY A 196 20.84 6.33 15.87
C GLY A 196 20.02 6.02 14.62
N PHE A 197 19.92 6.93 13.65
CA PHE A 197 19.09 6.71 12.46
C PHE A 197 19.57 5.54 11.58
N LEU A 198 20.88 5.28 11.48
CA LEU A 198 21.44 4.19 10.68
C LEU A 198 22.21 3.16 11.52
N GLN A 199 21.81 2.94 12.78
CA GLN A 199 22.46 1.92 13.60
C GLN A 199 22.21 0.52 13.02
N PRO A 200 23.27 -0.24 12.68
CA PRO A 200 23.12 -1.59 12.15
C PRO A 200 22.66 -2.54 13.26
N LEU A 201 21.83 -3.52 12.89
CA LEU A 201 21.40 -4.58 13.79
C LEU A 201 22.56 -5.47 14.21
N LEU A 202 23.48 -5.76 13.28
CA LEU A 202 24.71 -6.49 13.52
C LEU A 202 25.86 -5.51 13.78
N SER A 203 26.26 -5.39 15.03
CA SER A 203 27.37 -4.52 15.46
C SER A 203 28.70 -5.25 15.66
N SER A 204 28.68 -6.58 15.73
CA SER A 204 29.89 -7.40 15.91
C SER A 204 30.65 -7.58 14.59
N PRO A 205 31.98 -7.43 14.57
CA PRO A 205 32.77 -7.72 13.39
C PRO A 205 32.64 -9.20 13.00
N LEU A 206 32.55 -9.47 11.70
CA LEU A 206 32.41 -10.81 11.14
C LEU A 206 33.78 -11.31 10.68
N ASP A 207 34.41 -12.15 11.49
CA ASP A 207 35.59 -12.90 11.12
C ASP A 207 35.21 -14.12 10.26
N ALA A 208 36.16 -14.73 9.55
CA ALA A 208 35.92 -15.92 8.71
C ALA A 208 35.05 -17.02 9.36
N PRO A 209 35.31 -17.50 10.60
CA PRO A 209 34.47 -18.53 11.21
C PRO A 209 33.04 -18.03 11.54
N ARG A 210 32.86 -16.72 11.77
CA ARG A 210 31.55 -16.12 12.01
C ARG A 210 30.75 -15.99 10.73
N TRP A 211 31.41 -15.73 9.59
CA TRP A 211 30.79 -15.76 8.27
C TRP A 211 30.24 -17.15 7.95
N GLU A 212 31.05 -18.20 8.12
CA GLU A 212 30.61 -19.59 7.90
C GLU A 212 29.43 -19.97 8.81
N ALA A 213 29.50 -19.57 10.09
CA ALA A 213 28.40 -19.80 11.02
C ALA A 213 27.11 -19.04 10.62
N LEU A 214 27.25 -17.80 10.14
CA LEU A 214 26.13 -16.98 9.67
C LEU A 214 25.50 -17.58 8.41
N GLU A 215 26.29 -18.00 7.43
CA GLU A 215 25.84 -18.70 6.24
C GLU A 215 25.06 -19.97 6.59
N SER A 216 25.62 -20.81 7.47
CA SER A 216 24.96 -22.02 7.95
C SER A 216 23.62 -21.73 8.67
N LEU A 217 23.57 -20.65 9.46
CA LEU A 217 22.34 -20.24 10.14
C LEU A 217 21.30 -19.71 9.15
N CYS A 218 21.72 -18.91 8.17
CA CYS A 218 20.84 -18.38 7.13
C CYS A 218 20.22 -19.52 6.31
N GLN A 219 21.02 -20.52 5.91
CA GLN A 219 20.53 -21.69 5.19
C GLN A 219 19.50 -22.46 6.01
N ARG A 220 19.82 -22.81 7.26
CA ARG A 220 18.90 -23.56 8.13
C ARG A 220 17.59 -22.81 8.40
N LEU A 221 17.66 -21.50 8.61
CA LEU A 221 16.46 -20.68 8.78
C LEU A 221 15.68 -20.59 7.47
N GLY A 222 16.34 -20.41 6.33
CA GLY A 222 15.73 -20.44 5.00
C GLY A 222 14.92 -21.72 4.78
N ASP A 223 15.51 -22.88 5.06
CA ASP A 223 14.85 -24.19 4.92
C ASP A 223 13.63 -24.32 5.86
N GLN A 224 13.76 -23.86 7.10
CA GLN A 224 12.65 -23.86 8.06
C GLN A 224 11.52 -22.92 7.64
N TYR A 225 11.83 -21.71 7.20
CA TYR A 225 10.83 -20.74 6.74
C TYR A 225 10.16 -21.20 5.44
N CYS A 226 10.92 -21.78 4.51
CA CYS A 226 10.38 -22.40 3.30
C CYS A 226 9.37 -23.49 3.66
N SER A 227 9.75 -24.41 4.56
CA SER A 227 8.85 -25.46 5.05
C SER A 227 7.57 -24.90 5.70
N ARG A 228 7.70 -23.84 6.51
CA ARG A 228 6.54 -23.15 7.13
C ARG A 228 5.66 -22.47 6.08
N ARG A 229 6.25 -21.83 5.07
CA ARG A 229 5.52 -21.18 3.97
C ARG A 229 4.79 -22.21 3.12
N CYS A 230 5.42 -23.33 2.77
CA CYS A 230 4.76 -24.47 2.11
C CYS A 230 3.51 -24.94 2.88
N LEU A 231 3.63 -25.10 4.20
CA LEU A 231 2.49 -25.46 5.04
C LEU A 231 1.38 -24.41 5.00
N LEU A 232 1.72 -23.13 5.12
CA LEU A 232 0.74 -22.03 5.09
C LEU A 232 0.06 -21.92 3.72
N LEU A 233 0.80 -22.07 2.63
CA LEU A 233 0.26 -22.10 1.27
C LEU A 233 -0.68 -23.28 1.09
N LYS A 234 -0.28 -24.48 1.53
CA LYS A 234 -1.17 -25.64 1.48
C LYS A 234 -2.42 -25.46 2.32
N ARG A 235 -2.30 -24.84 3.49
CA ARG A 235 -3.44 -24.51 4.34
C ARG A 235 -4.35 -23.49 3.67
N LEU A 236 -3.80 -22.48 2.98
CA LEU A 236 -4.58 -21.55 2.18
C LEU A 236 -5.35 -22.31 1.10
N ASP A 237 -4.69 -23.19 0.35
CA ASP A 237 -5.32 -24.00 -0.71
C ASP A 237 -6.49 -24.81 -0.17
N LEU A 238 -6.28 -25.54 0.94
CA LEU A 238 -7.34 -26.34 1.57
C LEU A 238 -8.48 -25.48 2.14
N THR A 239 -8.17 -24.29 2.65
CA THR A 239 -9.18 -23.35 3.15
C THR A 239 -10.01 -22.80 1.99
N THR A 240 -9.38 -22.50 0.86
CA THR A 240 -10.09 -22.10 -0.36
C THR A 240 -10.97 -23.23 -0.88
N SER A 241 -10.47 -24.47 -0.88
CA SER A 241 -11.24 -25.64 -1.30
C SER A 241 -12.45 -25.93 -0.41
N SER A 242 -12.37 -25.68 0.90
CA SER A 242 -13.49 -25.96 1.82
C SER A 242 -14.68 -25.04 1.62
N PHE A 243 -14.51 -23.85 1.03
CA PHE A 243 -15.63 -22.99 0.68
C PHE A 243 -16.53 -23.62 -0.40
N HIS A 244 -16.03 -24.54 -1.21
CA HIS A 244 -16.84 -25.26 -2.19
C HIS A 244 -17.74 -26.36 -1.59
N TRP A 245 -17.76 -26.54 -0.26
CA TRP A 245 -18.60 -27.55 0.40
C TRP A 245 -20.02 -27.08 0.73
N SER A 246 -20.38 -25.84 0.39
CA SER A 246 -21.75 -25.34 0.56
C SER A 246 -22.34 -24.91 -0.78
N ASP A 247 -23.58 -25.28 -1.05
CA ASP A 247 -24.27 -25.00 -2.32
C ASP A 247 -24.25 -23.51 -2.70
N ARG A 248 -24.36 -22.63 -1.70
CA ARG A 248 -24.30 -21.16 -1.88
C ARG A 248 -22.93 -20.68 -2.35
N ALA A 249 -21.85 -21.25 -1.83
CA ALA A 249 -20.49 -20.85 -2.16
C ALA A 249 -19.96 -21.60 -3.40
N GLU A 250 -20.48 -22.79 -3.69
CA GLU A 250 -20.24 -23.49 -4.95
C GLU A 250 -20.70 -22.67 -6.15
N ALA A 251 -21.90 -22.06 -6.07
CA ALA A 251 -22.41 -21.15 -7.09
C ALA A 251 -21.54 -19.90 -7.32
N GLN A 252 -20.76 -19.48 -6.33
CA GLN A 252 -19.83 -18.34 -6.41
C GLN A 252 -18.36 -18.80 -6.55
N GLY A 253 -18.15 -20.10 -6.75
CA GLY A 253 -16.83 -20.72 -6.71
C GLY A 253 -15.89 -20.23 -7.78
N GLU A 254 -16.39 -20.05 -9.01
CA GLU A 254 -15.59 -19.54 -10.13
C GLU A 254 -15.20 -18.07 -9.93
N ALA A 255 -16.11 -17.24 -9.42
CA ALA A 255 -15.80 -15.84 -9.08
C ALA A 255 -14.74 -15.75 -7.96
N MET A 256 -14.81 -16.63 -6.96
CA MET A 256 -13.82 -16.71 -5.88
C MET A 256 -12.45 -17.14 -6.40
N LYS A 257 -12.39 -18.19 -7.23
CA LYS A 257 -11.15 -18.68 -7.86
C LYS A 257 -10.49 -17.60 -8.72
N ALA A 258 -11.28 -16.88 -9.53
CA ALA A 258 -10.77 -15.81 -10.37
C ALA A 258 -10.02 -14.71 -9.58
N VAL A 259 -10.43 -14.46 -8.33
CA VAL A 259 -9.76 -13.51 -7.44
C VAL A 259 -8.56 -14.14 -6.72
N LEU A 260 -8.69 -15.38 -6.23
CA LEU A 260 -7.66 -16.00 -5.38
C LEU A 260 -6.50 -16.63 -6.14
N ILE A 261 -6.72 -17.18 -7.33
CA ILE A 261 -5.66 -17.81 -8.14
C ILE A 261 -4.49 -16.85 -8.41
N PRO A 262 -4.67 -15.61 -8.91
CA PRO A 262 -3.54 -14.74 -9.20
C PRO A 262 -2.76 -14.37 -7.92
N ILE A 263 -3.46 -14.21 -6.79
CA ILE A 263 -2.82 -13.96 -5.49
C ILE A 263 -2.02 -15.19 -5.07
N ARG A 264 -2.57 -16.39 -5.25
CA ARG A 264 -1.92 -17.65 -4.87
C ARG A 264 -0.68 -17.94 -5.71
N GLU A 265 -0.72 -17.64 -7.00
CA GLU A 265 0.40 -17.80 -7.95
C GLU A 265 1.54 -16.84 -7.64
N ALA A 266 1.24 -15.63 -7.18
CA ALA A 266 2.25 -14.67 -6.73
C ALA A 266 2.94 -15.06 -5.40
N LEU A 267 2.38 -16.00 -4.63
CA LEU A 267 2.92 -16.40 -3.33
C LEU A 267 3.87 -17.59 -3.45
N THR A 268 5.15 -17.33 -3.21
CA THR A 268 6.23 -18.31 -3.31
C THR A 268 6.62 -18.90 -1.94
N PRO A 269 7.02 -20.17 -1.84
CA PRO A 269 7.57 -20.72 -0.60
C PRO A 269 9.00 -20.25 -0.32
N GLU A 270 9.76 -19.82 -1.33
CA GLU A 270 11.13 -19.37 -1.19
C GLU A 270 11.24 -18.08 -0.35
N SER A 271 12.35 -17.93 0.37
CA SER A 271 12.66 -16.72 1.12
C SER A 271 13.48 -15.75 0.27
N ASN A 272 13.03 -14.50 0.17
CA ASN A 272 13.77 -13.43 -0.51
C ASN A 272 14.86 -12.78 0.39
N VAL A 273 15.11 -13.35 1.58
CA VAL A 273 16.04 -12.79 2.55
C VAL A 273 17.41 -13.44 2.34
N SER A 274 18.38 -12.63 1.92
CA SER A 274 19.79 -13.02 1.77
C SER A 274 20.65 -12.44 2.89
N ILE A 275 21.91 -12.87 3.00
CA ILE A 275 22.86 -12.34 3.98
C ILE A 275 23.05 -10.82 3.82
N ALA A 276 23.04 -10.31 2.58
CA ALA A 276 23.10 -8.89 2.32
C ALA A 276 21.96 -8.10 3.01
N HIS A 277 20.74 -8.66 3.04
CA HIS A 277 19.59 -8.05 3.74
C HIS A 277 19.81 -8.02 5.26
N ILE A 278 20.49 -9.03 5.81
CA ILE A 278 20.79 -9.09 7.24
C ILE A 278 21.85 -8.06 7.61
N LEU A 279 22.86 -7.86 6.76
CA LEU A 279 23.90 -6.84 6.98
C LEU A 279 23.34 -5.42 6.83
N ALA A 280 22.41 -5.22 5.88
CA ALA A 280 21.71 -3.97 5.70
C ALA A 280 20.63 -3.71 6.77
N ALA A 281 20.30 -4.71 7.59
CA ALA A 281 19.26 -4.58 8.60
C ALA A 281 19.68 -3.58 9.67
N ARG A 282 18.80 -2.62 9.92
CA ARG A 282 18.95 -1.61 10.97
C ARG A 282 18.34 -2.09 12.29
N GLU A 283 18.77 -1.49 13.39
CA GLU A 283 18.31 -1.84 14.73
C GLU A 283 16.79 -1.67 14.90
N ASP A 284 16.19 -0.68 14.23
CA ASP A 284 14.75 -0.44 14.27
C ASP A 284 13.91 -1.60 13.72
N LEU A 285 14.45 -2.40 12.79
CA LEU A 285 13.79 -3.61 12.29
C LEU A 285 13.64 -4.71 13.36
N SER A 286 14.44 -4.68 14.42
CA SER A 286 14.29 -5.61 15.54
C SER A 286 13.07 -5.31 16.42
N ARG A 287 12.49 -4.12 16.30
CA ARG A 287 11.35 -3.68 17.11
C ARG A 287 10.08 -4.38 16.63
N LEU A 288 9.69 -5.44 17.34
CA LEU A 288 8.43 -6.13 17.09
C LEU A 288 7.25 -5.24 17.48
N ILE A 289 6.54 -4.72 16.49
CA ILE A 289 5.27 -4.03 16.69
C ILE A 289 4.16 -5.07 16.75
N PRO A 290 3.39 -5.17 17.86
CA PRO A 290 2.29 -6.12 17.93
C PRO A 290 1.28 -5.88 16.81
N ALA A 291 0.91 -6.93 16.09
CA ALA A 291 -0.10 -6.88 15.03
C ALA A 291 -1.49 -6.46 15.55
N THR A 292 -1.71 -6.60 16.86
CA THR A 292 -2.92 -6.15 17.57
C THR A 292 -2.83 -4.71 18.07
N SER A 293 -1.72 -4.02 17.85
CA SER A 293 -1.55 -2.64 18.31
C SER A 293 -2.56 -1.72 17.66
N LYS A 294 -2.96 -0.68 18.42
CA LYS A 294 -3.91 0.33 17.98
C LYS A 294 -3.50 1.00 16.67
N ALA A 295 -2.20 1.27 16.50
CA ALA A 295 -1.64 1.88 15.32
C ALA A 295 -1.79 1.00 14.08
N VAL A 296 -1.39 -0.27 14.16
CA VAL A 296 -1.52 -1.23 13.05
C VAL A 296 -2.99 -1.48 12.71
N ARG A 297 -3.87 -1.58 13.71
CA ARG A 297 -5.31 -1.80 13.50
C ARG A 297 -6.04 -0.61 12.87
N ARG A 298 -5.58 0.62 13.08
CA ARG A 298 -6.10 1.81 12.38
C ARG A 298 -5.79 1.76 10.88
N GLY A 299 -4.60 1.29 10.51
CA GLY A 299 -4.21 1.14 9.09
C GLY A 299 -4.77 -0.11 8.41
N THR A 300 -5.12 -1.14 9.18
CA THR A 300 -5.62 -2.44 8.66
C THR A 300 -7.12 -2.63 8.88
N CYS A 301 -7.87 -1.56 9.15
CA CYS A 301 -9.32 -1.64 9.27
C CYS A 301 -9.92 -2.07 7.93
N CYS A 302 -10.83 -3.03 7.96
CA CYS A 302 -11.51 -3.52 6.76
C CYS A 302 -13.00 -3.70 7.06
N ALA A 303 -13.80 -3.97 6.01
CA ALA A 303 -15.24 -4.15 6.15
C ALA A 303 -15.63 -5.25 7.17
N ILE A 304 -14.71 -6.17 7.46
CA ILE A 304 -14.87 -7.24 8.46
C ILE A 304 -14.36 -6.78 9.84
N ASN A 305 -13.15 -6.22 9.92
CA ASN A 305 -12.56 -5.72 11.15
C ASN A 305 -12.73 -4.20 11.28
N LYS A 306 -13.97 -3.76 11.48
CA LYS A 306 -14.35 -2.34 11.55
C LYS A 306 -14.07 -1.71 12.91
N VAL A 307 -14.24 -2.49 13.99
CA VAL A 307 -14.27 -1.95 15.36
C VAL A 307 -12.91 -2.12 16.02
N LEU A 308 -12.28 -1.00 16.34
CA LEU A 308 -11.14 -0.96 17.24
C LEU A 308 -11.64 -0.98 18.68
N MET A 309 -11.50 -2.12 19.36
CA MET A 309 -11.80 -2.20 20.79
C MET A 309 -10.88 -1.26 21.57
N GLY A 310 -11.46 -0.43 22.43
CA GLY A 310 -10.74 0.47 23.33
C GLY A 310 -9.99 -0.29 24.42
N ASN A 311 -9.60 0.40 25.49
CA ASN A 311 -9.00 -0.26 26.66
C ASN A 311 -10.04 -1.22 27.26
N VAL A 312 -9.83 -2.53 27.08
CA VAL A 312 -10.65 -3.57 27.70
C VAL A 312 -10.18 -3.67 29.16
N PRO A 313 -11.05 -3.42 30.15
CA PRO A 313 -10.72 -3.61 31.55
C PRO A 313 -10.22 -5.03 31.77
N ASP A 314 -9.18 -5.20 32.59
CA ASP A 314 -8.67 -6.52 32.91
C ASP A 314 -9.81 -7.36 33.49
N ARG A 315 -10.12 -8.48 32.84
CA ARG A 315 -11.20 -9.39 33.25
C ARG A 315 -10.73 -10.41 34.28
N GLY A 316 -9.47 -10.29 34.74
CA GLY A 316 -8.84 -11.24 35.64
C GLY A 316 -8.68 -12.62 34.99
N GLY A 317 -8.18 -13.57 35.76
CA GLY A 317 -8.01 -14.95 35.32
C GLY A 317 -6.67 -15.23 34.66
N ARG A 318 -5.66 -14.39 34.91
CA ARG A 318 -4.29 -14.78 34.58
C ARG A 318 -3.98 -16.06 35.39
N PRO A 319 -3.41 -17.11 34.77
CA PRO A 319 -3.09 -18.35 35.46
C PRO A 319 -2.28 -18.15 36.76
N ASN A 320 -1.53 -17.05 36.82
CA ASN A 320 -0.66 -16.67 37.94
C ASN A 320 -1.41 -15.96 39.09
N GLU A 321 -2.67 -15.56 38.89
CA GLU A 321 -3.50 -14.85 39.87
C GLU A 321 -4.55 -15.78 40.52
N LEU A 322 -4.73 -16.98 39.98
CA LEU A 322 -5.62 -18.02 40.48
C LEU A 322 -4.80 -19.10 41.19
N GLU A 323 -4.09 -18.73 42.26
CA GLU A 323 -3.58 -19.74 43.19
C GLU A 323 -4.75 -20.14 44.12
N ALA A 324 -5.45 -21.22 43.77
CA ALA A 324 -6.44 -21.79 44.66
C ALA A 324 -5.72 -22.21 45.95
N PRO A 325 -6.17 -21.80 47.15
CA PRO A 325 -5.54 -22.22 48.39
C PRO A 325 -5.56 -23.74 48.44
N MET A 326 -4.37 -24.33 48.53
CA MET A 326 -4.19 -25.78 48.55
C MET A 326 -5.00 -26.35 49.73
N PRO A 327 -5.96 -27.27 49.52
CA PRO A 327 -6.76 -27.79 50.61
C PRO A 327 -5.86 -28.54 51.59
N THR A 328 -5.94 -28.19 52.87
CA THR A 328 -5.20 -28.87 53.92
C THR A 328 -5.73 -30.30 54.06
N TRP A 329 -4.94 -31.28 53.65
CA TRP A 329 -5.23 -32.68 53.90
C TRP A 329 -5.03 -32.96 55.39
N GLN A 330 -6.13 -33.11 56.13
CA GLN A 330 -6.07 -33.65 57.48
C GLN A 330 -5.83 -35.16 57.38
N SER A 331 -4.81 -35.67 58.07
CA SER A 331 -4.61 -37.12 58.14
C SER A 331 -5.85 -37.75 58.76
N ARG A 332 -6.28 -38.88 58.19
CA ARG A 332 -7.36 -39.68 58.77
C ARG A 332 -6.94 -40.04 60.20
N ARG A 333 -7.71 -39.59 61.19
CA ARG A 333 -7.48 -39.95 62.59
C ARG A 333 -7.56 -41.47 62.71
N GLU A 334 -6.45 -42.10 63.05
CA GLU A 334 -6.42 -43.48 63.53
C GLU A 334 -6.86 -43.49 64.99
N ASP A 335 -8.15 -43.22 65.23
CA ASP A 335 -8.76 -43.57 66.50
C ASP A 335 -9.28 -45.01 66.37
N GLY A 336 -8.53 -45.93 66.98
CA GLY A 336 -8.87 -47.33 67.06
C GLY A 336 -10.12 -47.58 67.92
N GLY A 337 -10.89 -48.59 67.52
CA GLY A 337 -11.79 -49.34 68.40
C GLY A 337 -13.27 -49.24 68.04
N GLY A 338 -13.85 -50.35 67.58
CA GLY A 338 -15.32 -50.47 67.52
C GLY A 338 -15.86 -51.53 66.57
N ARG A 339 -15.80 -52.79 66.99
CA ARG A 339 -16.44 -53.97 66.39
C ARG A 339 -17.97 -53.86 66.38
N LYS A 340 -18.62 -54.13 65.23
CA LYS A 340 -19.93 -54.82 64.99
C LYS A 340 -20.42 -54.49 63.57
N GLU A 341 -20.44 -55.43 62.62
CA GLU A 341 -21.41 -56.54 62.42
C GLU A 341 -22.69 -56.12 61.66
N GLY A 342 -22.97 -56.83 60.56
CA GLY A 342 -24.22 -56.79 59.78
C GLY A 342 -24.23 -55.72 58.68
N GLY A 343 -24.72 -55.92 57.46
CA GLY A 343 -25.44 -57.02 56.85
C GLY A 343 -25.86 -56.58 55.42
N ARG A 344 -26.14 -57.59 54.60
CA ARG A 344 -26.60 -57.66 53.19
C ARG A 344 -27.56 -56.56 52.65
N ALA A 345 -27.64 -56.60 51.29
CA ALA A 345 -28.73 -56.26 50.36
C ALA A 345 -28.49 -54.94 49.58
N ARG A 346 -28.32 -54.92 48.25
CA ARG A 346 -29.19 -55.30 47.10
C ARG A 346 -30.38 -54.33 46.90
N GLY A 347 -30.44 -53.75 45.69
CA GLY A 347 -31.45 -52.84 45.13
C GLY A 347 -30.70 -51.81 44.28
N GLU A 348 -30.55 -51.91 42.95
CA GLU A 348 -31.59 -52.01 41.91
C GLU A 348 -32.76 -51.06 42.18
N GLU A 349 -32.64 -49.84 41.68
CA GLU A 349 -33.80 -49.04 41.30
C GLU A 349 -33.48 -48.29 40.00
N ALA A 350 -34.07 -48.80 38.93
CA ALA A 350 -34.31 -48.11 37.68
C ALA A 350 -35.73 -47.55 37.73
N SER A 351 -35.86 -46.23 37.65
CA SER A 351 -37.07 -45.47 37.31
C SER A 351 -36.59 -44.01 37.17
N GLY A 352 -36.97 -43.19 36.22
CA GLY A 352 -38.00 -43.19 35.20
C GLY A 352 -38.15 -41.70 34.88
N TRP A 353 -37.62 -41.24 33.75
CA TRP A 353 -37.81 -39.86 33.28
C TRP A 353 -38.50 -39.93 31.93
N GLU A 354 -39.83 -39.89 31.98
CA GLU A 354 -40.67 -39.67 30.81
C GLU A 354 -41.34 -38.29 30.94
N ALA A 355 -41.20 -37.53 29.84
CA ALA A 355 -42.02 -36.43 29.36
C ALA A 355 -42.18 -35.16 30.22
N MET A 356 -41.60 -34.06 29.71
CA MET A 356 -42.40 -32.88 29.35
C MET A 356 -41.64 -32.05 28.29
N TRP A 357 -41.94 -32.32 27.02
CA TRP A 357 -41.60 -31.44 25.90
C TRP A 357 -42.62 -30.31 25.84
N GLY A 358 -42.16 -29.07 25.99
CA GLY A 358 -42.90 -27.87 25.58
C GLY A 358 -42.42 -27.44 24.19
N ASP A 359 -43.36 -27.20 23.30
CA ASP A 359 -43.13 -26.83 21.90
C ASP A 359 -42.49 -25.43 21.71
N PRO A 360 -41.86 -25.17 20.54
CA PRO A 360 -40.87 -24.11 20.36
C PRO A 360 -41.44 -22.79 19.80
N VAL A 361 -40.83 -21.68 20.23
CA VAL A 361 -40.97 -20.33 19.65
C VAL A 361 -39.76 -20.05 18.74
N PRO A 362 -39.92 -19.44 17.55
CA PRO A 362 -38.89 -19.42 16.50
C PRO A 362 -37.72 -18.46 16.80
N PRO A 363 -36.49 -18.76 16.33
CA PRO A 363 -35.33 -17.91 16.57
C PRO A 363 -35.13 -16.84 15.49
N THR A 364 -34.96 -15.59 15.92
CA THR A 364 -34.35 -14.50 15.14
C THR A 364 -32.82 -14.63 15.10
N PRO A 365 -32.14 -14.17 14.03
CA PRO A 365 -30.80 -14.59 13.69
C PRO A 365 -29.72 -13.77 14.40
N GLY A 366 -28.82 -14.45 15.10
CA GLY A 366 -27.60 -13.84 15.63
C GLY A 366 -26.68 -14.88 16.24
N LEU A 367 -25.42 -14.87 15.81
CA LEU A 367 -24.26 -15.55 16.42
C LEU A 367 -24.06 -17.03 16.02
N CYS A 368 -23.32 -17.25 14.93
CA CYS A 368 -22.62 -18.53 14.69
C CYS A 368 -21.12 -18.29 14.46
N TRP A 369 -20.37 -18.16 15.55
CA TRP A 369 -18.89 -18.21 15.58
C TRP A 369 -18.41 -18.98 16.81
N ARG A 370 -18.97 -20.18 17.05
CA ARG A 370 -18.54 -21.00 18.21
C ARG A 370 -18.42 -22.50 17.96
N TRP A 371 -18.50 -22.95 16.71
CA TRP A 371 -18.38 -24.37 16.36
C TRP A 371 -17.09 -24.77 15.64
N VAL A 372 -16.26 -23.83 15.17
CA VAL A 372 -15.02 -24.16 14.43
C VAL A 372 -13.79 -24.30 15.35
N ALA A 373 -13.82 -23.75 16.56
CA ALA A 373 -12.66 -23.77 17.48
C ALA A 373 -12.47 -25.11 18.23
N THR A 374 -13.48 -25.98 18.27
CA THR A 374 -13.45 -27.21 19.08
C THR A 374 -12.97 -28.44 18.31
N TRP A 375 -12.94 -28.39 16.97
CA TRP A 375 -12.55 -29.53 16.13
C TRP A 375 -11.04 -29.59 15.85
N ALA A 376 -10.35 -28.45 15.76
CA ALA A 376 -8.92 -28.39 15.44
C ALA A 376 -7.96 -28.76 16.60
N TRP A 377 -8.45 -28.81 17.84
CA TRP A 377 -7.62 -29.15 19.00
C TRP A 377 -7.56 -30.67 19.28
N ARG A 378 -8.44 -31.47 18.66
CA ARG A 378 -8.55 -32.93 18.92
C ARG A 378 -7.72 -33.82 17.98
N MET A 379 -7.15 -33.27 16.91
CA MET A 379 -6.36 -34.03 15.90
C MET A 379 -4.83 -33.97 16.10
N ARG A 380 -4.33 -33.44 17.23
CA ARG A 380 -2.89 -33.31 17.53
C ARG A 380 -2.39 -34.22 18.68
N ARG A 381 -3.03 -35.38 18.87
CA ARG A 381 -2.59 -36.47 19.77
C ARG A 381 -3.06 -37.82 19.20
N GLN A 382 -2.33 -38.32 18.20
CA GLN A 382 -2.30 -39.67 17.60
C GLN A 382 -1.62 -39.43 16.24
N ARG A 383 -0.41 -39.89 15.91
CA ARG A 383 0.31 -41.12 16.25
C ARG A 383 1.81 -40.83 16.26
N THR A 384 2.46 -41.21 17.36
CA THR A 384 3.84 -41.68 17.41
C THR A 384 3.79 -43.20 17.30
N THR A 385 4.29 -43.74 16.20
CA THR A 385 4.98 -45.04 16.00
C THR A 385 5.21 -45.19 14.52
#